data_AF-A0AA36FQP9-F1
#
_entry.id   AF-A0AA36FQP9-F1
#
_cell.length_a   1.000
_cell.length_b   1.000
_cell.length_c   1.000
_cell.angle_alpha   90.00
_cell.angle_beta   90.00
_cell.angle_gamma   90.00
#
_symmetry.space_group_name_H-M   'P 1'
#
loop_
_entity.id
_entity.type
_entity.pdbx_description
1 polymer ?
#
loop_
_entity_poly.entity_id
_entity_poly.type
_entity_poly.pdbx_seq_one_letter_code
_entity_poly.pdbx_strand_id
1 'polypeptide(L)'
;MVQNYPDLVGLYTAWKEQAAPHRGEIKKFELGLICTKWLLSTRDQMLTPEHVKEFNEWVLARHPELKEESHDAEPENAGDVTTNEVQNSEENEPEHESPIPSTSAGQPEKKPTVISVPTCPVGHHYLGFGVLGIPAWKKRIGKELSRLHADLPEGIFVITYEDRFDLLSAIITGPTMTPYEATPFLFDIHFPDQYPVAPPLVHYKAFSEEQLNPNLYQAGKVCTSLLGTWDGVGVEKWDSQKSNLVQVLVSIQGLILVPEPFFNEAGYEERKILPGSTDNSKRYNETAMINSLHYLIKIYNSGPREMIDVIRGEVREKWPMLRAEIDSWLAGTEQPGFPTLMSKGFQITLGRMKQRIDEMLAA
;
A
#
# COMPACT_ATOMS: atom_id res chain seq x y z
N MET A 1 -30.07 -12.79 -20.94
CA MET A 1 -28.77 -13.02 -21.61
C MET A 1 -27.66 -12.86 -20.57
N VAL A 2 -27.52 -13.84 -19.68
CA VAL A 2 -26.47 -13.90 -18.65
C VAL A 2 -25.62 -15.11 -19.00
N GLN A 3 -24.76 -14.97 -20.01
CA GLN A 3 -23.74 -15.96 -20.34
C GLN A 3 -22.50 -15.19 -20.79
N ASN A 4 -21.47 -15.26 -19.94
CA ASN A 4 -20.06 -14.91 -20.12
C ASN A 4 -19.50 -14.02 -18.99
N TYR A 5 -19.75 -14.38 -17.74
CA TYR A 5 -18.80 -14.08 -16.66
C TYR A 5 -17.90 -15.31 -16.50
N PRO A 6 -16.62 -15.27 -16.91
CA PRO A 6 -15.65 -16.26 -16.46
C PRO A 6 -15.56 -16.15 -14.94
N ASP A 7 -15.99 -17.24 -14.32
CA ASP A 7 -15.99 -17.64 -12.92
C ASP A 7 -15.52 -16.65 -11.83
N LEU A 8 -16.45 -15.81 -11.36
CA LEU A 8 -16.30 -15.03 -10.12
C LEU A 8 -16.06 -15.93 -8.89
N VAL A 9 -16.48 -17.20 -8.93
CA VAL A 9 -16.19 -18.18 -7.88
C VAL A 9 -14.71 -18.55 -7.93
N GLY A 10 -14.10 -18.63 -9.11
CA GLY A 10 -12.65 -18.84 -9.28
C GLY A 10 -11.82 -17.71 -8.70
N LEU A 11 -12.20 -16.45 -8.94
CA LEU A 11 -11.51 -15.27 -8.39
C LEU A 11 -11.66 -15.16 -6.87
N TYR A 12 -12.86 -15.43 -6.34
CA TYR A 12 -13.10 -15.49 -4.90
C TYR A 12 -12.36 -16.66 -4.24
N THR A 13 -12.26 -17.82 -4.93
CA THR A 13 -11.56 -19.00 -4.42
C THR A 13 -10.05 -18.78 -4.41
N ALA A 14 -9.47 -18.18 -5.46
CA ALA A 14 -8.06 -17.81 -5.50
C ALA A 14 -7.70 -16.81 -4.40
N TRP A 15 -8.56 -15.82 -4.15
CA TRP A 15 -8.40 -14.91 -3.01
C TRP A 15 -8.56 -15.63 -1.67
N LYS A 16 -9.56 -16.51 -1.52
CA LYS A 16 -9.81 -17.28 -0.29
C LYS A 16 -8.63 -18.20 0.06
N GLU A 17 -7.96 -18.78 -0.93
CA GLU A 17 -6.77 -19.61 -0.74
C GLU A 17 -5.53 -18.77 -0.35
N GLN A 18 -5.40 -17.55 -0.87
CA GLN A 18 -4.31 -16.62 -0.51
C GLN A 18 -4.54 -15.88 0.82
N ALA A 19 -5.79 -15.57 1.16
CA ALA A 19 -6.19 -14.85 2.37
C ALA A 19 -6.59 -15.77 3.55
N ALA A 20 -6.68 -17.09 3.32
CA ALA A 20 -6.98 -18.10 4.33
C ALA A 20 -6.14 -18.01 5.63
N PRO A 21 -4.86 -17.59 5.63
CA PRO A 21 -4.07 -17.44 6.84
C PRO A 21 -4.43 -16.21 7.69
N HIS A 22 -5.13 -15.22 7.13
CA HIS A 22 -5.34 -13.89 7.74
C HIS A 22 -6.78 -13.66 8.25
N ARG A 23 -7.54 -14.74 8.43
CA ARG A 23 -8.99 -14.70 8.78
C ARG A 23 -9.32 -13.99 10.11
N GLY A 24 -8.34 -13.79 10.99
CA GLY A 24 -8.57 -13.18 12.31
C GLY A 24 -8.46 -11.65 12.35
N GLU A 25 -7.87 -11.00 11.35
CA GLU A 25 -7.29 -9.66 11.56
C GLU A 25 -7.84 -8.55 10.66
N ILE A 26 -8.76 -8.85 9.74
CA ILE A 26 -9.29 -7.84 8.83
C ILE A 26 -10.81 -7.73 8.98
N LYS A 27 -11.28 -6.55 9.41
CA LYS A 27 -12.72 -6.28 9.52
C LYS A 27 -13.35 -6.39 8.13
N LYS A 28 -14.28 -7.34 8.00
CA LYS A 28 -14.91 -7.84 6.77
C LYS A 28 -15.44 -6.77 5.79
N PHE A 29 -15.72 -5.56 6.27
CA PHE A 29 -16.31 -4.48 5.45
C PHE A 29 -15.27 -3.64 4.68
N GLU A 30 -14.05 -3.47 5.21
CA GLU A 30 -13.02 -2.62 4.59
C GLU A 30 -12.34 -3.32 3.40
N LEU A 31 -12.19 -4.65 3.47
CA LEU A 31 -11.68 -5.48 2.37
C LEU A 31 -12.62 -5.54 1.18
N GLY A 32 -13.93 -5.62 1.40
CA GLY A 32 -14.92 -5.66 0.32
C GLY A 32 -14.82 -4.43 -0.58
N LEU A 33 -14.67 -3.25 0.02
CA LEU A 33 -14.55 -1.99 -0.70
C LEU A 33 -13.23 -1.88 -1.49
N ILE A 34 -12.12 -2.38 -0.91
CA ILE A 34 -10.81 -2.41 -1.57
C ILE A 34 -10.81 -3.41 -2.74
N CYS A 35 -11.36 -4.61 -2.53
CA CYS A 35 -11.50 -5.63 -3.57
C CYS A 35 -12.42 -5.17 -4.71
N THR A 36 -13.53 -4.49 -4.39
CA THR A 36 -14.42 -3.91 -5.41
C THR A 36 -13.72 -2.79 -6.16
N LYS A 37 -13.01 -1.86 -5.49
CA LYS A 37 -12.25 -0.81 -6.18
C LYS A 37 -11.11 -1.37 -7.05
N TRP A 38 -10.43 -2.42 -6.60
CA TRP A 38 -9.39 -3.10 -7.38
C TRP A 38 -9.96 -3.83 -8.61
N LEU A 39 -11.09 -4.55 -8.45
CA LEU A 39 -11.82 -5.16 -9.58
C LEU A 39 -12.35 -4.10 -10.57
N LEU A 40 -12.82 -2.95 -10.06
CA LEU A 40 -13.28 -1.82 -10.86
C LEU A 40 -12.13 -1.14 -11.61
N SER A 41 -10.91 -1.18 -11.07
CA SER A 41 -9.71 -0.62 -11.71
C SER A 41 -9.13 -1.50 -12.82
N THR A 42 -9.52 -2.78 -12.88
CA THR A 42 -8.95 -3.78 -13.80
C THR A 42 -9.87 -4.16 -14.95
N ARG A 43 -11.13 -3.68 -15.02
CA ARG A 43 -12.04 -3.94 -16.16
C ARG A 43 -12.74 -2.66 -16.61
N ASP A 44 -12.70 -2.39 -17.92
CA ASP A 44 -13.31 -1.26 -18.65
C ASP A 44 -14.86 -1.17 -18.60
N GLN A 45 -15.52 -1.71 -17.57
CA GLN A 45 -16.98 -1.64 -17.42
C GLN A 45 -17.36 -1.19 -16.01
N MET A 46 -18.15 -0.12 -15.94
CA MET A 46 -18.73 0.33 -14.67
C MET A 46 -19.83 -0.63 -14.24
N LEU A 47 -19.70 -1.18 -13.03
CA LEU A 47 -20.82 -1.77 -12.31
C LEU A 47 -21.68 -0.63 -11.74
N THR A 48 -23.00 -0.67 -11.94
CA THR A 48 -23.91 0.30 -11.34
C THR A 48 -24.07 0.02 -9.85
N PRO A 49 -24.58 0.97 -9.04
CA PRO A 49 -24.94 0.70 -7.64
C PRO A 49 -25.84 -0.53 -7.46
N GLU A 50 -26.70 -0.82 -8.45
CA GLU A 50 -27.55 -2.01 -8.50
C GLU A 50 -26.73 -3.30 -8.67
N HIS A 51 -25.69 -3.31 -9.52
CA HIS A 51 -24.81 -4.47 -9.66
C HIS A 51 -23.99 -4.75 -8.39
N VAL A 52 -23.56 -3.71 -7.68
CA VAL A 52 -22.86 -3.85 -6.38
C VAL A 52 -23.82 -4.40 -5.32
N LYS A 53 -25.06 -3.92 -5.32
CA LYS A 53 -26.12 -4.43 -4.44
C LYS A 53 -26.44 -5.90 -4.74
N GLU A 54 -26.62 -6.27 -6.01
CA GLU A 54 -26.86 -7.65 -6.43
C GLU A 54 -25.69 -8.58 -6.05
N PHE A 55 -24.45 -8.12 -6.20
CA PHE A 55 -23.27 -8.88 -5.78
C PHE A 55 -23.24 -9.08 -4.26
N ASN A 56 -23.48 -8.03 -3.48
CA ASN A 56 -23.54 -8.12 -2.02
C ASN A 56 -24.67 -9.04 -1.55
N GLU A 57 -25.85 -8.96 -2.16
CA GLU A 57 -26.97 -9.86 -1.89
C GLU A 57 -26.65 -11.32 -2.27
N TRP A 58 -25.98 -11.54 -3.39
CA TRP A 58 -25.53 -12.86 -3.85
C TRP A 58 -24.49 -13.48 -2.89
N VAL A 59 -23.54 -12.67 -2.39
CA VAL A 59 -22.54 -13.09 -1.39
C VAL A 59 -23.24 -13.45 -0.08
N LEU A 60 -24.11 -12.57 0.45
CA LEU A 60 -24.82 -12.80 1.71
C LEU A 60 -25.82 -13.96 1.65
N ALA A 61 -26.36 -14.28 0.47
CA ALA A 61 -27.23 -15.44 0.26
C ALA A 61 -26.46 -16.77 0.30
N ARG A 62 -25.18 -16.77 -0.06
CA ARG A 62 -24.29 -17.97 -0.06
C ARG A 62 -23.42 -18.08 1.18
N HIS A 63 -23.25 -16.97 1.91
CA HIS A 63 -22.47 -16.83 3.13
C HIS A 63 -23.29 -16.11 4.22
N PRO A 64 -24.38 -16.74 4.73
CA PRO A 64 -25.27 -16.13 5.72
C PRO A 64 -24.59 -15.80 7.06
N GLU A 65 -23.44 -16.42 7.37
CA GLU A 65 -22.59 -16.12 8.53
C GLU A 65 -22.00 -14.69 8.54
N LEU A 66 -22.17 -13.94 7.45
CA LEU A 66 -21.72 -12.56 7.33
C LEU A 66 -22.79 -11.53 7.75
N LYS A 67 -24.01 -11.96 8.10
CA LYS A 67 -25.13 -11.05 8.44
C LYS A 67 -25.14 -10.54 9.89
N GLU A 68 -24.46 -11.19 10.82
CA GLU A 68 -24.58 -10.86 12.24
C GLU A 68 -23.27 -10.26 12.76
N GLU A 69 -23.18 -8.92 12.77
CA GLU A 69 -22.41 -8.11 13.72
C GLU A 69 -22.70 -6.62 13.47
N SER A 70 -23.98 -6.22 13.58
CA SER A 70 -24.37 -4.81 13.61
C SER A 70 -25.66 -4.62 14.40
N HIS A 71 -25.57 -4.65 15.73
CA HIS A 71 -26.56 -4.03 16.60
C HIS A 71 -25.88 -3.44 17.84
N ASP A 72 -25.78 -2.12 17.80
CA ASP A 72 -26.06 -1.14 18.85
C ASP A 72 -25.48 -1.35 20.27
N ALA A 73 -24.60 -0.43 20.66
CA ALA A 73 -24.36 -0.10 22.06
C ALA A 73 -24.31 1.43 22.23
N GLU A 74 -25.32 1.99 22.89
CA GLU A 74 -25.25 3.27 23.61
C GLU A 74 -26.29 3.26 24.76
N PRO A 75 -26.20 4.16 25.77
CA PRO A 75 -25.81 3.80 27.13
C PRO A 75 -26.87 4.14 28.20
N GLU A 76 -26.71 3.65 29.45
CA GLU A 76 -26.88 4.44 30.71
C GLU A 76 -26.85 3.60 32.02
N ASN A 77 -25.98 4.07 32.93
CA ASN A 77 -26.01 4.22 34.39
C ASN A 77 -26.89 3.40 35.37
N ALA A 78 -26.20 3.01 36.46
CA ALA A 78 -26.56 3.00 37.89
C ALA A 78 -27.74 2.15 38.44
N GLY A 79 -27.43 1.22 39.34
CA GLY A 79 -28.40 0.60 40.26
C GLY A 79 -27.83 -0.59 41.04
N ASP A 80 -27.66 -0.40 42.33
CA ASP A 80 -27.13 -1.30 43.37
C ASP A 80 -28.01 -2.54 43.68
N VAL A 81 -27.45 -3.47 44.47
CA VAL A 81 -28.11 -4.46 45.40
C VAL A 81 -27.70 -5.94 45.22
N THR A 82 -26.65 -6.30 45.98
CA THR A 82 -26.44 -7.44 46.92
C THR A 82 -26.71 -8.93 46.57
N THR A 83 -25.70 -9.72 46.98
CA THR A 83 -25.70 -11.05 47.65
C THR A 83 -26.07 -12.32 46.88
N ASN A 84 -25.11 -13.24 46.69
CA ASN A 84 -24.88 -14.39 47.59
C ASN A 84 -23.69 -15.26 47.15
N GLU A 85 -22.99 -15.78 48.16
CA GLU A 85 -21.92 -16.78 48.10
C GLU A 85 -22.43 -18.17 47.66
N VAL A 86 -21.55 -19.04 47.14
CA VAL A 86 -21.23 -20.41 47.66
C VAL A 86 -20.17 -21.10 46.77
N GLN A 87 -18.99 -21.31 47.37
CA GLN A 87 -18.06 -22.46 47.42
C GLN A 87 -17.81 -23.45 46.25
N ASN A 88 -16.49 -23.62 46.00
CA ASN A 88 -15.66 -24.83 45.80
C ASN A 88 -16.13 -26.00 44.91
N SER A 89 -15.25 -26.41 43.99
CA SER A 89 -14.46 -27.65 44.15
C SER A 89 -13.37 -27.79 43.06
N GLU A 90 -12.17 -28.14 43.50
CA GLU A 90 -11.02 -28.59 42.71
C GLU A 90 -11.29 -29.95 42.06
N GLU A 91 -10.74 -30.18 40.86
CA GLU A 91 -10.37 -31.52 40.38
C GLU A 91 -9.10 -31.42 39.50
N ASN A 92 -8.05 -32.13 39.94
CA ASN A 92 -6.78 -32.36 39.25
C ASN A 92 -6.92 -33.56 38.29
N GLU A 93 -6.22 -33.53 37.14
CA GLU A 93 -5.68 -34.76 36.50
C GLU A 93 -4.38 -34.47 35.72
N PRO A 94 -3.52 -35.49 35.47
CA PRO A 94 -2.07 -35.34 35.38
C PRO A 94 -1.43 -35.57 33.99
N GLU A 95 -0.16 -35.19 33.97
CA GLU A 95 1.01 -35.38 33.09
C GLU A 95 1.03 -36.34 31.87
N HIS A 96 1.82 -35.88 30.87
CA HIS A 96 2.85 -36.60 30.11
C HIS A 96 2.51 -37.21 28.73
N GLU A 97 2.83 -36.47 27.64
CA GLU A 97 3.32 -37.06 26.38
C GLU A 97 4.42 -36.19 25.76
N SER A 98 5.55 -36.83 25.44
CA SER A 98 6.79 -36.24 24.91
C SER A 98 6.64 -35.78 23.43
N PRO A 99 7.40 -34.76 22.97
CA PRO A 99 7.27 -34.27 21.59
C PRO A 99 8.05 -35.14 20.60
N ILE A 100 7.37 -35.53 19.53
CA ILE A 100 7.94 -36.15 18.31
C ILE A 100 8.63 -35.05 17.49
N PRO A 101 9.88 -35.22 17.00
CA PRO A 101 10.56 -34.20 16.22
C PRO A 101 10.01 -34.19 14.79
N SER A 102 9.23 -33.17 14.45
CA SER A 102 8.90 -32.85 13.07
C SER A 102 9.92 -31.87 12.53
N THR A 103 10.81 -32.38 11.67
CA THR A 103 11.67 -31.59 10.79
C THR A 103 10.80 -30.66 9.94
N SER A 104 10.78 -29.37 10.25
CA SER A 104 10.22 -28.38 9.32
C SER A 104 11.25 -28.13 8.21
N ALA A 105 10.87 -28.48 6.99
CA ALA A 105 11.51 -27.95 5.80
C ALA A 105 11.39 -26.43 5.86
N GLY A 106 12.53 -25.74 5.77
CA GLY A 106 12.61 -24.29 5.89
C GLY A 106 11.63 -23.60 4.94
N GLN A 107 10.66 -22.88 5.50
CA GLN A 107 9.95 -21.85 4.76
C GLN A 107 10.99 -20.80 4.33
N PRO A 108 10.92 -20.25 3.11
CA PRO A 108 11.78 -19.13 2.74
C PRO A 108 11.54 -17.99 3.73
N GLU A 109 12.59 -17.56 4.43
CA GLU A 109 12.52 -16.44 5.37
C GLU A 109 11.99 -15.21 4.64
N LYS A 110 10.88 -14.64 5.13
CA LYS A 110 10.29 -13.42 4.57
C LYS A 110 11.28 -12.28 4.72
N LYS A 111 11.65 -11.63 3.61
CA LYS A 111 12.56 -10.46 3.59
C LYS A 111 12.08 -9.41 4.60
N PRO A 112 12.96 -8.87 5.46
CA PRO A 112 12.55 -7.90 6.46
C PRO A 112 12.07 -6.61 5.78
N THR A 113 10.82 -6.22 6.05
CA THR A 113 10.19 -5.00 5.54
C THR A 113 10.40 -3.81 6.48
N VAL A 114 10.72 -4.03 7.74
CA VAL A 114 11.15 -2.98 8.68
C VAL A 114 12.63 -3.16 9.00
N ILE A 115 13.41 -2.10 8.80
CA ILE A 115 14.86 -2.11 8.90
C ILE A 115 15.28 -1.01 9.87
N SER A 116 16.09 -1.37 10.87
CA SER A 116 16.63 -0.40 11.82
C SER A 116 18.05 -0.01 11.45
N VAL A 117 18.33 1.28 11.45
CA VAL A 117 19.66 1.82 11.17
C VAL A 117 20.08 2.78 12.28
N PRO A 118 21.40 2.91 12.57
CA PRO A 118 21.85 3.64 13.75
C PRO A 118 21.49 5.13 13.76
N THR A 119 21.53 5.79 12.59
CA THR A 119 21.41 7.25 12.51
C THR A 119 20.48 7.71 11.40
N CYS A 120 19.68 8.74 11.70
CA CYS A 120 18.86 9.43 10.72
C CYS A 120 19.73 10.22 9.70
N PRO A 121 19.48 10.12 8.38
CA PRO A 121 20.25 10.85 7.38
C PRO A 121 20.16 12.37 7.58
N VAL A 122 21.27 13.07 7.37
CA VAL A 122 21.33 14.55 7.46
C VAL A 122 20.36 15.23 6.48
N GLY A 123 20.08 14.55 5.36
CA GLY A 123 19.13 15.00 4.34
C GLY A 123 17.66 14.67 4.62
N HIS A 124 17.32 14.10 5.76
CA HIS A 124 15.92 13.79 6.12
C HIS A 124 15.13 15.08 6.34
N HIS A 125 13.98 15.22 5.67
CA HIS A 125 13.22 16.47 5.61
C HIS A 125 12.85 17.03 6.99
N TYR A 126 12.52 16.14 7.93
CA TYR A 126 12.07 16.51 9.28
C TYR A 126 13.18 16.49 10.35
N LEU A 127 14.45 16.34 9.99
CA LEU A 127 15.54 16.22 10.98
C LEU A 127 15.61 17.40 11.95
N GLY A 128 15.28 18.61 11.49
CA GLY A 128 15.30 19.84 12.31
C GLY A 128 14.16 19.95 13.34
N PHE A 129 13.16 19.06 13.31
CA PHE A 129 12.08 19.07 14.30
C PHE A 129 12.55 18.44 15.61
N GLY A 130 12.17 19.05 16.74
CA GLY A 130 12.44 18.53 18.08
C GLY A 130 11.51 17.38 18.47
N VAL A 131 11.83 16.69 19.56
CA VAL A 131 11.06 15.52 20.03
C VAL A 131 10.50 15.80 21.43
N LEU A 132 9.17 15.82 21.61
CA LEU A 132 8.55 16.02 22.93
C LEU A 132 8.91 14.91 23.92
N GLY A 133 9.00 13.67 23.42
CA GLY A 133 9.50 12.51 24.16
C GLY A 133 8.66 12.04 25.37
N ILE A 134 7.41 12.50 25.51
CA ILE A 134 6.55 12.12 26.65
C ILE A 134 6.19 10.63 26.64
N PRO A 135 6.06 9.96 27.81
CA PRO A 135 5.92 8.50 27.88
C PRO A 135 4.71 7.92 27.13
N ALA A 136 3.55 8.58 27.21
CA ALA A 136 2.33 8.12 26.54
C ALA A 136 2.48 8.15 25.01
N TRP A 137 3.11 9.22 24.48
CA TRP A 137 3.39 9.37 23.06
C TRP A 137 4.41 8.32 22.58
N LYS A 138 5.52 8.12 23.31
CA LYS A 138 6.48 7.04 23.05
C LYS A 138 5.81 5.66 23.00
N LYS A 139 4.89 5.38 23.94
CA LYS A 139 4.12 4.14 23.96
C LYS A 139 3.23 4.01 22.72
N ARG A 140 2.63 5.09 22.22
CA ARG A 140 1.87 5.07 20.95
C ARG A 140 2.77 4.78 19.76
N ILE A 141 3.93 5.44 19.65
CA ILE A 141 4.89 5.17 18.57
C ILE A 141 5.37 3.72 18.61
N GLY A 142 5.66 3.18 19.80
CA GLY A 142 6.00 1.76 19.97
C GLY A 142 4.92 0.82 19.41
N LYS A 143 3.62 1.14 19.62
CA LYS A 143 2.52 0.37 19.02
C LYS A 143 2.47 0.50 17.49
N GLU A 144 2.78 1.67 16.93
CA GLU A 144 2.88 1.83 15.46
C GLU A 144 4.01 0.97 14.90
N LEU A 145 5.19 1.00 15.54
CA LEU A 145 6.32 0.17 15.12
C LEU A 145 5.97 -1.32 15.17
N SER A 146 5.29 -1.80 16.21
CA SER A 146 4.82 -3.19 16.27
C SER A 146 3.89 -3.54 15.10
N ARG A 147 2.96 -2.64 14.73
CA ARG A 147 2.06 -2.84 13.59
C ARG A 147 2.81 -2.87 12.26
N LEU A 148 3.79 -1.99 12.07
CA LEU A 148 4.62 -2.00 10.86
C LEU A 148 5.34 -3.34 10.66
N HIS A 149 5.85 -3.94 11.74
CA HIS A 149 6.50 -5.26 11.64
C HIS A 149 5.52 -6.39 11.30
N ALA A 150 4.26 -6.28 11.71
CA ALA A 150 3.24 -7.29 11.49
C ALA A 150 2.56 -7.17 10.11
N ASP A 151 2.18 -5.95 9.74
CA ASP A 151 1.12 -5.70 8.75
C ASP A 151 1.61 -5.05 7.45
N LEU A 152 2.92 -4.81 7.28
CA LEU A 152 3.43 -4.22 6.03
C LEU A 152 3.26 -5.19 4.84
N PRO A 153 2.64 -4.74 3.74
CA PRO A 153 2.52 -5.53 2.52
C PRO A 153 3.84 -5.60 1.75
N GLU A 154 3.89 -6.46 0.73
CA GLU A 154 5.03 -6.53 -0.18
C GLU A 154 5.27 -5.19 -0.91
N GLY A 155 6.54 -4.89 -1.16
CA GLY A 155 6.94 -3.67 -1.87
C GLY A 155 6.89 -2.42 -1.01
N ILE A 156 6.64 -2.52 0.30
CA ILE A 156 6.77 -1.41 1.24
C ILE A 156 7.85 -1.74 2.27
N PHE A 157 8.85 -0.87 2.36
CA PHE A 157 9.94 -0.96 3.33
C PHE A 157 9.93 0.26 4.21
N VAL A 158 10.15 0.08 5.51
CA VAL A 158 10.22 1.16 6.49
C VAL A 158 11.56 1.12 7.20
N ILE A 159 12.22 2.27 7.22
CA ILE A 159 13.52 2.48 7.83
C ILE A 159 13.29 3.26 9.11
N THR A 160 13.71 2.66 10.23
CA THR A 160 13.66 3.25 11.57
C THR A 160 15.04 3.70 12.00
N TYR A 161 15.12 4.74 12.83
CA TYR A 161 16.39 5.31 13.29
C TYR A 161 16.54 5.15 14.81
N GLU A 162 17.66 4.59 15.25
CA GLU A 162 17.95 4.41 16.69
C GLU A 162 18.09 5.76 17.43
N ASP A 163 18.65 6.77 16.76
CA ASP A 163 18.83 8.12 17.31
C ASP A 163 17.57 9.02 17.22
N ARG A 164 16.59 8.65 16.39
CA ARG A 164 15.39 9.43 16.08
C ARG A 164 14.17 8.55 15.88
N PHE A 165 13.61 8.03 16.97
CA PHE A 165 12.43 7.17 16.95
C PHE A 165 11.13 7.85 16.46
N ASP A 166 11.13 9.18 16.37
CA ASP A 166 10.03 10.01 15.86
C ASP A 166 10.03 10.17 14.34
N LEU A 167 11.17 9.81 13.71
CA LEU A 167 11.40 9.91 12.27
C LEU A 167 11.49 8.52 11.66
N LEU A 168 10.99 8.39 10.43
CA LEU A 168 11.10 7.18 9.62
C LEU A 168 11.33 7.59 8.16
N SER A 169 11.93 6.71 7.37
CA SER A 169 11.76 6.75 5.91
C SER A 169 10.95 5.55 5.45
N ALA A 170 10.20 5.71 4.37
CA ALA A 170 9.54 4.61 3.69
C ALA A 170 9.97 4.54 2.22
N ILE A 171 10.19 3.33 1.74
CA ILE A 171 10.39 3.03 0.32
C ILE A 171 9.17 2.25 -0.15
N ILE A 172 8.46 2.78 -1.15
CA ILE A 172 7.30 2.14 -1.76
C ILE A 172 7.68 1.80 -3.21
N THR A 173 7.87 0.52 -3.49
CA THR A 173 8.08 0.01 -4.84
C THR A 173 6.79 0.17 -5.63
N GLY A 174 6.88 0.81 -6.80
CA GLY A 174 5.75 1.01 -7.69
C GLY A 174 5.10 -0.32 -8.10
N PRO A 175 3.77 -0.45 -8.00
CA PRO A 175 3.07 -1.70 -8.29
C PRO A 175 3.22 -2.15 -9.74
N THR A 176 3.06 -3.45 -9.97
CA THR A 176 3.03 -4.01 -11.32
C THR A 176 1.80 -3.50 -12.09
N MET A 177 1.88 -3.53 -13.42
CA MET A 177 0.83 -3.01 -14.30
C MET A 177 0.52 -1.52 -14.09
N THR A 178 1.51 -0.75 -13.65
CA THR A 178 1.42 0.71 -13.54
C THR A 178 2.62 1.35 -14.23
N PRO A 179 2.55 2.63 -14.64
CA PRO A 179 3.73 3.34 -15.14
C PRO A 179 4.82 3.54 -14.07
N TYR A 180 4.61 3.06 -12.84
CA TYR A 180 5.53 3.20 -11.71
C TYR A 180 6.33 1.93 -11.43
N GLU A 181 6.03 0.84 -12.13
CA GLU A 181 6.54 -0.50 -11.84
C GLU A 181 8.06 -0.53 -11.59
N ALA A 182 8.47 -1.33 -10.61
CA ALA A 182 9.85 -1.53 -10.16
C ALA A 182 10.58 -0.27 -9.63
N THR A 183 9.93 0.90 -9.58
CA THR A 183 10.56 2.15 -9.12
C THR A 183 10.38 2.31 -7.60
N PRO A 184 11.48 2.42 -6.82
CA PRO A 184 11.40 2.53 -5.35
C PRO A 184 11.21 4.00 -4.92
N PHE A 185 9.97 4.45 -4.70
CA PHE A 185 9.67 5.82 -4.27
C PHE A 185 10.02 6.05 -2.80
N LEU A 186 10.71 7.13 -2.49
CA LEU A 186 11.22 7.44 -1.14
C LEU A 186 10.38 8.53 -0.48
N PHE A 187 10.03 8.31 0.78
CA PHE A 187 9.27 9.23 1.61
C PHE A 187 9.96 9.40 2.96
N ASP A 188 10.10 10.65 3.40
CA ASP A 188 10.49 11.00 4.78
C ASP A 188 9.21 11.15 5.61
N ILE A 189 9.20 10.65 6.84
CA ILE A 189 8.03 10.59 7.72
C ILE A 189 8.40 11.12 9.10
N HIS A 190 7.48 11.86 9.71
CA HIS A 190 7.61 12.37 11.07
C HIS A 190 6.31 12.18 11.85
N PHE A 191 6.41 11.62 13.04
CA PHE A 191 5.32 11.61 14.01
C PHE A 191 5.36 12.92 14.82
N PRO A 192 4.46 13.88 14.59
CA PRO A 192 4.46 15.11 15.36
C PRO A 192 4.09 14.87 16.82
N ASP A 193 4.35 15.86 17.68
CA ASP A 193 4.01 15.82 19.11
C ASP A 193 2.51 15.61 19.36
N GLN A 194 1.66 16.02 18.41
CA GLN A 194 0.21 15.82 18.47
C GLN A 194 -0.22 14.43 17.98
N TYR A 195 0.68 13.56 17.51
CA TYR A 195 0.33 12.20 17.09
C TYR A 195 -0.21 11.38 18.28
N PRO A 196 -1.33 10.66 18.15
CA PRO A 196 -2.11 10.38 16.94
C PRO A 196 -3.32 11.30 16.78
N VAL A 197 -3.48 12.36 17.57
CA VAL A 197 -4.55 13.35 17.39
C VAL A 197 -4.43 14.01 16.01
N ALA A 198 -3.21 14.33 15.60
CA ALA A 198 -2.88 14.71 14.23
C ALA A 198 -2.28 13.51 13.43
N PRO A 199 -2.44 13.48 12.10
CA PRO A 199 -1.80 12.49 11.24
C PRO A 199 -0.27 12.61 11.27
N PRO A 200 0.47 11.57 10.82
CA PRO A 200 1.90 11.71 10.58
C PRO A 200 2.14 12.72 9.45
N LEU A 201 3.31 13.38 9.45
CA LEU A 201 3.74 14.20 8.34
C LEU A 201 4.53 13.33 7.36
N VAL A 202 4.23 13.43 6.06
CA VAL A 202 4.87 12.63 5.00
C VAL A 202 5.39 13.57 3.92
N HIS A 203 6.66 13.41 3.55
CA HIS A 203 7.33 14.19 2.52
C HIS A 203 7.86 13.27 1.43
N TYR A 204 7.35 13.41 0.21
CA TYR A 204 7.84 12.71 -0.97
C TYR A 204 9.19 13.27 -1.43
N LYS A 205 10.17 12.40 -1.63
CA LYS A 205 11.49 12.79 -2.15
C LYS A 205 11.46 12.68 -3.67
N ALA A 206 11.35 13.82 -4.35
CA ALA A 206 11.35 13.87 -5.80
C ALA A 206 12.76 13.58 -6.38
N PHE A 207 12.92 12.41 -7.01
CA PHE A 207 14.10 12.06 -7.82
C PHE A 207 13.84 12.16 -9.33
N SER A 208 12.68 12.66 -9.74
CA SER A 208 12.36 13.03 -11.14
C SER A 208 12.48 14.54 -11.34
N GLU A 209 12.68 15.00 -12.59
CA GLU A 209 12.67 16.44 -12.92
C GLU A 209 11.24 16.98 -13.06
N GLU A 210 10.31 16.13 -13.50
CA GLU A 210 8.92 16.47 -13.71
C GLU A 210 8.01 15.74 -12.72
N GLN A 211 6.83 16.32 -12.47
CA GLN A 211 5.83 15.75 -11.59
C GLN A 211 5.32 14.41 -12.14
N LEU A 212 5.44 13.36 -11.32
CA LEU A 212 5.06 12.00 -11.68
C LEU A 212 3.57 11.70 -11.51
N ASN A 213 2.94 12.33 -10.52
CA ASN A 213 1.55 12.08 -10.15
C ASN A 213 0.89 13.39 -9.68
N PRO A 214 -0.40 13.65 -9.97
CA PRO A 214 -1.11 14.82 -9.44
C PRO A 214 -1.06 14.93 -7.91
N ASN A 215 -0.93 13.80 -7.20
CA ASN A 215 -0.86 13.75 -5.75
C ASN A 215 0.57 13.66 -5.18
N LEU A 216 1.62 13.63 -6.02
CA LEU A 216 3.04 13.64 -5.61
C LEU A 216 3.74 14.88 -6.18
N TYR A 217 3.87 15.91 -5.35
CA TYR A 217 4.36 17.21 -5.79
C TYR A 217 5.89 17.24 -5.79
N GLN A 218 6.48 18.00 -6.72
CA GLN A 218 7.93 18.24 -6.76
C GLN A 218 8.49 18.87 -5.47
N ALA A 219 7.67 19.67 -4.76
CA ALA A 219 8.01 20.22 -3.46
C ALA A 219 7.88 19.21 -2.30
N GLY A 220 7.51 17.96 -2.59
CA GLY A 220 7.40 16.84 -1.66
C GLY A 220 6.06 16.72 -0.93
N LYS A 221 5.06 17.54 -1.24
CA LYS A 221 3.70 17.35 -0.71
C LYS A 221 3.10 16.06 -1.27
N VAL A 222 2.47 15.28 -0.37
CA VAL A 222 1.66 14.09 -0.69
C VAL A 222 0.19 14.41 -0.44
N CYS A 223 -0.67 14.21 -1.44
CA CYS A 223 -2.10 14.43 -1.33
C CYS A 223 -2.84 13.11 -1.06
N THR A 224 -3.40 12.97 0.14
CA THR A 224 -4.32 11.90 0.50
C THR A 224 -5.21 12.37 1.65
N SER A 225 -6.45 11.92 1.68
CA SER A 225 -7.45 12.27 2.68
C SER A 225 -7.03 11.87 4.10
N LEU A 226 -6.29 10.76 4.25
CA LEU A 226 -5.73 10.32 5.53
C LEU A 226 -4.67 11.25 6.11
N LEU A 227 -4.03 12.08 5.27
CA LEU A 227 -3.09 13.10 5.72
C LEU A 227 -3.75 14.47 5.89
N GLY A 228 -5.06 14.58 5.64
CA GLY A 228 -5.78 15.86 5.64
C GLY A 228 -5.36 16.81 4.53
N THR A 229 -4.65 16.31 3.51
CA THR A 229 -4.13 17.10 2.38
C THR A 229 -4.97 16.98 1.11
N TRP A 230 -6.06 16.22 1.19
CA TRP A 230 -7.07 16.02 0.16
C TRP A 230 -8.45 15.88 0.78
N ASP A 231 -9.50 16.13 0.00
CA ASP A 231 -10.87 15.93 0.44
C ASP A 231 -11.18 14.44 0.63
N GLY A 232 -12.01 14.12 1.62
CA GLY A 232 -12.44 12.76 1.91
C GLY A 232 -13.67 12.77 2.81
N VAL A 233 -14.37 11.64 2.92
CA VAL A 233 -15.59 11.53 3.73
C VAL A 233 -15.47 10.39 4.75
N GLY A 234 -15.89 10.66 5.98
CA GLY A 234 -15.97 9.66 7.04
C GLY A 234 -14.63 8.96 7.29
N VAL A 235 -14.60 7.65 7.03
CA VAL A 235 -13.44 6.76 7.26
C VAL A 235 -12.22 7.05 6.38
N GLU A 236 -12.38 7.89 5.35
CA GLU A 236 -11.27 8.34 4.50
C GLU A 236 -10.41 9.42 5.18
N LYS A 237 -10.93 10.10 6.21
CA LYS A 237 -10.18 11.10 6.98
C LYS A 237 -9.41 10.43 8.11
N TRP A 238 -8.34 11.10 8.56
CA TRP A 238 -7.59 10.68 9.74
C TRP A 238 -8.49 10.54 10.98
N ASP A 239 -8.46 9.36 11.61
CA ASP A 239 -9.09 9.07 12.88
C ASP A 239 -8.01 8.71 13.91
N SER A 240 -7.89 9.51 14.98
CA SER A 240 -6.83 9.32 15.99
C SER A 240 -6.84 7.96 16.71
N GLN A 241 -7.98 7.27 16.72
CA GLN A 241 -8.16 5.98 17.39
C GLN A 241 -8.00 4.80 16.43
N LYS A 242 -8.36 4.97 15.16
CA LYS A 242 -8.41 3.88 14.17
C LYS A 242 -7.29 3.95 13.13
N SER A 243 -6.93 5.16 12.71
CA SER A 243 -5.93 5.36 11.67
C SER A 243 -4.52 5.04 12.17
N ASN A 244 -3.67 4.59 11.26
CA ASN A 244 -2.29 4.20 11.53
C ASN A 244 -1.39 4.42 10.30
N LEU A 245 -0.07 4.30 10.48
CA LEU A 245 0.88 4.57 9.40
C LEU A 245 0.82 3.52 8.27
N VAL A 246 0.55 2.24 8.59
CA VAL A 246 0.39 1.19 7.56
C VAL A 246 -0.70 1.57 6.56
N GLN A 247 -1.86 2.04 7.04
CA GLN A 247 -2.96 2.51 6.18
C GLN A 247 -2.56 3.68 5.28
N VAL A 248 -1.75 4.62 5.78
CA VAL A 248 -1.23 5.73 4.97
C VAL A 248 -0.32 5.20 3.85
N LEU A 249 0.62 4.32 4.17
CA LEU A 249 1.56 3.75 3.20
C LEU A 249 0.85 2.90 2.14
N VAL A 250 -0.10 2.06 2.56
CA VAL A 250 -0.97 1.28 1.66
C VAL A 250 -1.82 2.19 0.78
N SER A 251 -2.32 3.30 1.32
CA SER A 251 -3.11 4.26 0.54
C SER A 251 -2.25 4.96 -0.51
N ILE A 252 -1.00 5.31 -0.22
CA ILE A 252 -0.07 5.85 -1.23
C ILE A 252 0.16 4.79 -2.33
N GLN A 253 0.46 3.55 -1.97
CA GLN A 253 0.70 2.49 -2.96
C GLN A 253 -0.56 2.20 -3.81
N GLY A 254 -1.74 2.09 -3.19
CA GLY A 254 -2.96 1.63 -3.85
C GLY A 254 -3.84 2.72 -4.48
N LEU A 255 -3.72 3.98 -4.06
CA LEU A 255 -4.55 5.09 -4.57
C LEU A 255 -3.75 6.12 -5.38
N ILE A 256 -2.45 6.24 -5.12
CA ILE A 256 -1.59 7.19 -5.84
C ILE A 256 -0.85 6.48 -6.97
N LEU A 257 -0.17 5.37 -6.69
CA LEU A 257 0.63 4.63 -7.67
C LEU A 257 -0.22 3.65 -8.50
N VAL A 258 -1.16 4.20 -9.28
CA VAL A 258 -2.21 3.44 -10.01
C VAL A 258 -1.95 3.36 -11.52
N PRO A 259 -2.65 2.47 -12.27
CA PRO A 259 -2.47 2.32 -13.73
C PRO A 259 -2.81 3.55 -14.57
N GLU A 260 -3.71 4.42 -14.09
CA GLU A 260 -4.15 5.63 -14.80
C GLU A 260 -4.13 6.88 -13.90
N PRO A 261 -2.94 7.34 -13.49
CA PRO A 261 -2.74 8.45 -12.55
C PRO A 261 -3.18 9.81 -13.07
N PHE A 262 -3.44 9.97 -14.38
CA PHE A 262 -4.03 11.18 -14.94
C PHE A 262 -5.35 11.54 -14.26
N PHE A 263 -6.12 10.53 -13.82
CA PHE A 263 -7.41 10.72 -13.16
C PHE A 263 -7.33 11.00 -11.66
N ASN A 264 -6.13 11.04 -11.10
CA ASN A 264 -5.93 11.48 -9.71
C ASN A 264 -5.96 13.01 -9.57
N GLU A 265 -6.07 13.73 -10.68
CA GLU A 265 -6.28 15.19 -10.69
C GLU A 265 -7.71 15.52 -10.24
N ALA A 266 -7.85 16.58 -9.43
CA ALA A 266 -9.16 16.96 -8.89
C ALA A 266 -10.16 17.27 -10.00
N GLY A 267 -11.30 16.56 -9.99
CA GLY A 267 -12.39 16.77 -10.96
C GLY A 267 -12.13 16.12 -12.31
N TYR A 268 -11.19 15.17 -12.38
CA TYR A 268 -10.92 14.38 -13.59
C TYR A 268 -11.58 13.00 -13.53
N GLU A 269 -12.06 12.56 -12.37
CA GLU A 269 -12.74 11.28 -12.18
C GLU A 269 -13.98 11.15 -13.08
N GLU A 270 -14.80 12.21 -13.12
CA GLU A 270 -15.98 12.30 -14.00
C GLU A 270 -15.60 12.43 -15.48
N ARG A 271 -14.34 12.74 -15.80
CA ARG A 271 -13.87 12.85 -17.18
C ARG A 271 -13.52 11.50 -17.79
N LYS A 272 -13.46 10.41 -17.01
CA LYS A 272 -13.19 9.05 -17.55
C LYS A 272 -14.15 8.65 -18.67
N ILE A 273 -15.40 9.13 -18.61
CA ILE A 273 -16.45 8.84 -19.59
C ILE A 273 -16.43 9.77 -20.82
N LEU A 274 -15.58 10.81 -20.83
CA LEU A 274 -15.54 11.78 -21.93
C LEU A 274 -14.70 11.28 -23.11
N PRO A 275 -15.15 11.47 -24.36
CA PRO A 275 -14.36 11.15 -25.55
C PRO A 275 -13.00 11.89 -25.54
N GLY A 276 -11.90 11.16 -25.75
CA GLY A 276 -10.53 11.70 -25.80
C GLY A 276 -9.82 11.79 -24.44
N SER A 277 -10.53 11.62 -23.32
CA SER A 277 -9.93 11.53 -21.98
C SER A 277 -8.96 10.36 -21.84
N THR A 278 -9.27 9.26 -22.53
CA THR A 278 -8.44 8.06 -22.64
C THR A 278 -7.09 8.34 -23.32
N ASP A 279 -7.02 9.20 -24.33
CA ASP A 279 -5.76 9.51 -25.01
C ASP A 279 -4.84 10.39 -24.16
N ASN A 280 -5.41 11.30 -23.37
CA ASN A 280 -4.65 12.08 -22.39
C ASN A 280 -4.07 11.19 -21.29
N SER A 281 -4.88 10.26 -20.75
CA SER A 281 -4.43 9.25 -19.78
C SER A 281 -3.27 8.43 -20.34
N LYS A 282 -3.39 7.92 -21.58
CA LYS A 282 -2.33 7.15 -22.24
C LYS A 282 -1.03 7.94 -22.43
N ARG A 283 -1.10 9.22 -22.85
CA ARG A 283 0.07 10.09 -22.99
C ARG A 283 0.72 10.40 -21.65
N TYR A 284 -0.11 10.61 -20.62
CA TYR A 284 0.35 10.79 -19.26
C TYR A 284 1.12 9.54 -18.80
N ASN A 285 0.59 8.34 -19.05
CA ASN A 285 1.25 7.08 -18.71
C ASN A 285 2.60 6.89 -19.39
N GLU A 286 2.72 7.21 -20.68
CA GLU A 286 4.00 7.16 -21.38
C GLU A 286 5.03 8.09 -20.72
N THR A 287 4.62 9.30 -20.35
CA THR A 287 5.48 10.29 -19.68
C THR A 287 5.85 9.85 -18.27
N ALA A 288 4.86 9.40 -17.49
CA ALA A 288 5.04 8.91 -16.13
C ALA A 288 6.02 7.72 -16.11
N MET A 289 5.92 6.79 -17.05
CA MET A 289 6.83 5.65 -17.12
C MET A 289 8.28 6.09 -17.37
N ILE A 290 8.52 6.97 -18.35
CA ILE A 290 9.88 7.47 -18.61
C ILE A 290 10.44 8.20 -17.38
N ASN A 291 9.61 9.01 -16.72
CA ASN A 291 10.00 9.73 -15.51
C ASN A 291 10.25 8.79 -14.32
N SER A 292 9.51 7.68 -14.21
CA SER A 292 9.75 6.63 -13.20
C SER A 292 11.09 5.95 -13.44
N LEU A 293 11.44 5.63 -14.69
CA LEU A 293 12.75 5.07 -15.02
C LEU A 293 13.90 6.06 -14.75
N HIS A 294 13.70 7.36 -15.01
CA HIS A 294 14.67 8.38 -14.62
C HIS A 294 14.84 8.46 -13.09
N TYR A 295 13.72 8.43 -12.36
CA TYR A 295 13.71 8.38 -10.90
C TYR A 295 14.51 7.17 -10.42
N LEU A 296 14.24 5.96 -10.95
CA LEU A 296 14.91 4.72 -10.61
C LEU A 296 16.43 4.83 -10.78
N ILE A 297 16.90 5.32 -11.92
CA ILE A 297 18.34 5.54 -12.17
C ILE A 297 18.93 6.50 -11.14
N LYS A 298 18.24 7.61 -10.86
CA LYS A 298 18.75 8.64 -9.95
C LYS A 298 18.83 8.13 -8.52
N ILE A 299 17.77 7.49 -8.01
CA ILE A 299 17.76 6.97 -6.64
C ILE A 299 18.72 5.79 -6.46
N TYR A 300 18.90 4.94 -7.48
CA TYR A 300 19.88 3.85 -7.45
C TYR A 300 21.32 4.35 -7.27
N ASN A 301 21.65 5.46 -7.96
CA ASN A 301 22.99 6.04 -7.95
C ASN A 301 23.24 6.99 -6.77
N SER A 302 22.22 7.69 -6.30
CA SER A 302 22.37 8.82 -5.37
C SER A 302 21.43 8.80 -4.16
N GLY A 303 20.73 7.67 -3.92
CA GLY A 303 19.89 7.49 -2.73
C GLY A 303 20.68 7.60 -1.41
N PRO A 304 19.99 7.82 -0.28
CA PRO A 304 20.64 7.94 1.03
C PRO A 304 21.42 6.67 1.39
N ARG A 305 22.62 6.83 1.95
CA ARG A 305 23.55 5.72 2.22
C ARG A 305 22.96 4.69 3.18
N GLU A 306 22.17 5.16 4.12
CA GLU A 306 21.56 4.37 5.20
C GLU A 306 20.54 3.34 4.68
N MET A 307 19.99 3.56 3.48
CA MET A 307 18.96 2.70 2.88
C MET A 307 19.28 2.32 1.43
N ILE A 308 20.50 2.59 0.97
CA ILE A 308 20.90 2.36 -0.41
C ILE A 308 20.87 0.88 -0.78
N ASP A 309 21.17 0.00 0.16
CA ASP A 309 21.16 -1.45 -0.07
C ASP A 309 19.74 -1.98 -0.28
N VAL A 310 18.76 -1.40 0.42
CA VAL A 310 17.33 -1.70 0.22
C VAL A 310 16.91 -1.26 -1.17
N ILE A 311 17.20 0.00 -1.54
CA ILE A 311 16.89 0.57 -2.85
C ILE A 311 17.49 -0.27 -3.97
N ARG A 312 18.79 -0.58 -3.88
CA ARG A 312 19.51 -1.34 -4.91
C ARG A 312 19.08 -2.80 -4.96
N GLY A 313 18.77 -3.39 -3.81
CA GLY A 313 18.21 -4.74 -3.71
C GLY A 313 16.87 -4.84 -4.42
N GLU A 314 15.95 -3.92 -4.13
CA GLU A 314 14.64 -3.86 -4.79
C GLU A 314 14.76 -3.70 -6.31
N VAL A 315 15.60 -2.76 -6.77
CA VAL A 315 15.79 -2.56 -8.23
C VAL A 315 16.36 -3.81 -8.89
N ARG A 316 17.39 -4.46 -8.30
CA ARG A 316 17.98 -5.67 -8.87
C ARG A 316 17.01 -6.84 -8.90
N GLU A 317 16.11 -6.92 -7.92
CA GLU A 317 15.10 -7.97 -7.82
C GLU A 317 13.98 -7.77 -8.83
N LYS A 318 13.46 -6.54 -8.97
CA LYS A 318 12.27 -6.27 -9.80
C LYS A 318 12.59 -5.93 -11.26
N TRP A 319 13.77 -5.37 -11.55
CA TRP A 319 14.15 -4.97 -12.91
C TRP A 319 14.10 -6.09 -13.96
N PRO A 320 14.58 -7.33 -13.70
CA PRO A 320 14.58 -8.38 -14.72
C PRO A 320 13.20 -8.69 -15.30
N MET A 321 12.15 -8.61 -14.47
CA MET A 321 10.77 -8.83 -14.90
C MET A 321 10.29 -7.69 -15.79
N LEU A 322 10.35 -6.45 -15.30
CA LEU A 322 9.96 -5.26 -16.08
C LEU A 322 10.77 -5.14 -17.38
N ARG A 323 12.06 -5.49 -17.35
CA ARG A 323 12.93 -5.51 -18.53
C ARG A 323 12.40 -6.46 -19.60
N ALA A 324 11.98 -7.66 -19.21
CA ALA A 324 11.43 -8.65 -20.13
C ALA A 324 10.09 -8.18 -20.73
N GLU A 325 9.22 -7.57 -19.91
CA GLU A 325 7.98 -6.97 -20.38
C GLU A 325 8.25 -5.84 -21.39
N ILE A 326 9.18 -4.93 -21.10
CA ILE A 326 9.60 -3.87 -22.03
C ILE A 326 10.10 -4.46 -23.35
N ASP A 327 10.90 -5.53 -23.32
CA ASP A 327 11.35 -6.21 -24.54
C ASP A 327 10.16 -6.75 -25.36
N SER A 328 9.17 -7.37 -24.71
CA SER A 328 7.93 -7.82 -25.37
C SER A 328 7.12 -6.67 -25.95
N TRP A 329 7.00 -5.54 -25.25
CA TRP A 329 6.26 -4.37 -25.72
C TRP A 329 6.93 -3.72 -26.94
N LEU A 330 8.26 -3.60 -26.92
CA LEU A 330 9.04 -3.04 -28.03
C LEU A 330 9.08 -3.98 -29.24
N ALA A 331 8.99 -5.29 -29.03
CA ALA A 331 8.83 -6.28 -30.10
C ALA A 331 7.40 -6.31 -30.66
N GLY A 332 6.43 -5.70 -29.97
CA GLY A 332 5.02 -5.72 -30.34
C GLY A 332 4.34 -7.08 -30.11
N THR A 333 4.95 -7.96 -29.32
CA THR A 333 4.37 -9.28 -28.99
C THR A 333 3.35 -9.18 -27.86
N GLU A 334 3.51 -8.21 -26.98
CA GLU A 334 2.59 -7.92 -25.88
C GLU A 334 2.33 -6.40 -25.78
N GLN A 335 1.31 -6.03 -25.01
CA GLN A 335 1.00 -4.63 -24.68
C GLN A 335 1.30 -4.38 -23.20
N PRO A 336 1.63 -3.13 -22.82
CA PRO A 336 1.74 -2.77 -21.41
C PRO A 336 0.48 -3.10 -20.62
N GLY A 337 0.64 -3.51 -19.35
CA GLY A 337 -0.48 -3.80 -18.43
C GLY A 337 -1.31 -2.58 -18.03
N PHE A 338 -0.98 -1.39 -18.55
CA PHE A 338 -1.68 -0.14 -18.36
C PHE A 338 -1.87 0.57 -19.71
N PRO A 339 -2.88 1.47 -19.85
CA PRO A 339 -3.15 2.12 -21.13
C PRO A 339 -1.99 2.99 -21.61
N THR A 340 -1.53 2.76 -22.85
CA THR A 340 -0.54 3.60 -23.54
C THR A 340 -0.95 3.81 -25.01
N LEU A 341 -0.32 4.77 -25.71
CA LEU A 341 -0.47 4.92 -27.16
C LEU A 341 0.58 4.08 -27.91
N MET A 342 1.59 3.58 -27.20
CA MET A 342 2.83 3.03 -27.77
C MET A 342 3.39 3.97 -28.85
N SER A 343 3.46 5.27 -28.57
CA SER A 343 3.93 6.25 -29.55
C SER A 343 5.38 5.96 -29.97
N LYS A 344 5.74 6.28 -31.23
CA LYS A 344 7.10 6.00 -31.74
C LYS A 344 8.19 6.69 -30.90
N GLY A 345 7.92 7.91 -30.43
CA GLY A 345 8.83 8.66 -29.56
C GLY A 345 9.01 7.99 -28.19
N PHE A 346 7.91 7.51 -27.60
CA PHE A 346 7.93 6.75 -26.37
C PHE A 346 8.73 5.46 -26.51
N GLN A 347 8.48 4.63 -27.54
CA GLN A 347 9.22 3.38 -27.77
C GLN A 347 10.73 3.59 -27.90
N ILE A 348 11.15 4.61 -28.67
CA ILE A 348 12.58 4.96 -28.81
C ILE A 348 13.19 5.33 -27.46
N THR A 349 12.48 6.16 -26.69
CA THR A 349 12.97 6.64 -25.39
C THR A 349 13.01 5.50 -24.36
N LEU A 350 11.98 4.66 -24.33
CA LEU A 350 11.88 3.48 -23.47
C LEU A 350 13.02 2.50 -23.74
N GLY A 351 13.33 2.21 -25.01
CA GLY A 351 14.48 1.36 -25.38
C GLY A 351 15.83 1.92 -24.90
N ARG A 352 16.03 3.24 -25.00
CA ARG A 352 17.25 3.91 -24.48
C ARG A 352 17.32 3.84 -22.95
N MET A 353 16.20 4.05 -22.27
CA MET A 353 16.13 3.96 -20.81
C MET A 353 16.42 2.54 -20.33
N LYS A 354 15.85 1.53 -20.98
CA LYS A 354 16.15 0.13 -20.72
C LYS A 354 17.64 -0.17 -20.84
N GLN A 355 18.26 0.21 -21.96
CA GLN A 355 19.70 0.01 -22.16
C GLN A 355 20.53 0.68 -21.05
N ARG A 356 20.20 1.92 -20.69
CA ARG A 356 20.90 2.66 -19.65
C ARG A 356 20.81 1.99 -18.27
N ILE A 357 19.66 1.41 -17.93
CA ILE A 357 19.49 0.68 -16.67
C ILE A 357 20.26 -0.64 -16.70
N ASP A 358 20.24 -1.37 -17.82
CA ASP A 358 21.04 -2.59 -17.99
C ASP A 358 22.54 -2.32 -17.81
N GLU A 359 23.06 -1.25 -18.42
CA GLU A 359 24.46 -0.82 -18.25
C GLU A 359 24.77 -0.41 -16.80
N MET A 360 23.84 0.30 -16.15
CA MET A 360 23.98 0.71 -14.74
C MET A 360 24.03 -0.49 -13.79
N LEU A 361 23.26 -1.54 -14.06
CA LEU A 361 23.20 -2.74 -13.19
C LEU A 361 24.34 -3.74 -13.47
N ALA A 362 25.00 -3.63 -14.62
CA ALA A 362 26.15 -4.44 -14.99
C ALA A 362 27.49 -3.86 -14.48
N ALA A 363 27.53 -2.56 -14.18
CA ALA A 363 28.67 -1.86 -13.58
C ALA A 363 28.74 -2.09 -12.05
#